data_AF-A0AAP6JCM5-F1
#
_entry.id   AF-A0AAP6JCM5-F1
#
_cell.length_a   1.000
_cell.length_b   1.000
_cell.length_c   1.000
_cell.angle_alpha   90.00
_cell.angle_beta   90.00
_cell.angle_gamma   90.00
#
_symmetry.space_group_name_H-M   'P 1'
#
loop_
_entity.id
_entity.type
_entity.pdbx_description
1 polymer ?
#
loop_
_entity_poly.entity_id
_entity_poly.type
_entity_poly.pdbx_seq_one_letter_code
_entity_poly.pdbx_strand_id
1 'polypeptide(L)'
;MKASRYLISVTCLAVMILSGPVMAEETMLPVHYEADTGRVLLEVRDLDEPLIYTNNLAAGLGTSGPLLDRGQMGHETLVRFKRRGNRVLLVDDNTDHRALGDNEQLQRSVEQSFPRSVLAAFEIQEARNGTLMVDATDFFLSDVFDIAQRMRSANLGRPSLDTERS
;
A
#
# COMPACT_ATOMS: atom_id res chain seq x y z
N MET A 1 -27.21 65.73 -20.77
CA MET A 1 -27.61 64.62 -21.65
C MET A 1 -26.37 63.97 -22.28
N LYS A 2 -26.32 62.63 -22.30
CA LYS A 2 -25.30 61.68 -22.85
C LYS A 2 -24.05 61.44 -21.98
N ALA A 3 -23.98 60.41 -21.12
CA ALA A 3 -23.79 58.93 -21.34
C ALA A 3 -22.32 58.56 -21.66
N SER A 4 -21.54 58.03 -20.70
CA SER A 4 -21.31 56.60 -20.36
C SER A 4 -20.39 55.83 -21.33
N ARG A 5 -19.27 55.27 -20.81
CA ARG A 5 -18.74 53.89 -20.98
C ARG A 5 -17.21 53.77 -20.72
N TYR A 6 -16.79 52.55 -20.37
CA TYR A 6 -15.48 52.06 -19.87
C TYR A 6 -15.38 52.03 -18.32
N LEU A 7 -16.04 51.09 -17.63
CA LEU A 7 -15.77 49.63 -17.57
C LEU A 7 -14.42 49.37 -16.86
N ILE A 8 -14.40 49.27 -15.53
CA ILE A 8 -14.35 48.00 -14.79
C ILE A 8 -13.32 47.04 -15.41
N SER A 9 -12.07 47.05 -14.93
CA SER A 9 -11.22 45.86 -14.79
C SER A 9 -9.82 46.26 -14.26
N VAL A 10 -9.71 46.63 -12.98
CA VAL A 10 -8.41 46.70 -12.28
C VAL A 10 -8.58 46.14 -10.87
N THR A 11 -9.27 45.00 -10.74
CA THR A 11 -9.46 44.33 -9.45
C THR A 11 -9.28 42.81 -9.54
N CYS A 12 -8.50 42.34 -10.50
CA CYS A 12 -8.14 40.92 -10.63
C CYS A 12 -6.62 40.72 -10.75
N LEU A 13 -5.84 41.46 -9.96
CA LEU A 13 -4.38 41.22 -9.83
C LEU A 13 -3.95 40.88 -8.41
N ALA A 14 -4.88 40.85 -7.43
CA ALA A 14 -4.55 40.60 -6.04
C ALA A 14 -4.88 39.16 -5.55
N VAL A 15 -5.35 38.26 -6.43
CA VAL A 15 -5.74 36.88 -6.04
C VAL A 15 -5.08 35.84 -6.97
N MET A 16 -3.79 35.97 -7.24
CA MET A 16 -3.04 34.96 -8.01
C MET A 16 -1.62 34.68 -7.49
N ILE A 17 -1.27 35.10 -6.27
CA ILE A 17 0.03 34.76 -5.65
C ILE A 17 -0.13 34.35 -4.19
N LEU A 18 -1.18 33.57 -3.89
CA LEU A 18 -1.22 32.77 -2.67
C LEU A 18 -1.67 31.33 -2.92
N SER A 19 -1.44 30.83 -4.13
CA SER A 19 -1.20 29.41 -4.33
C SER A 19 0.26 29.18 -3.96
N GLY A 20 0.53 29.01 -2.66
CA GLY A 20 1.66 28.17 -2.27
C GLY A 20 1.56 26.85 -3.05
N PRO A 21 2.67 26.12 -3.27
CA PRO A 21 2.56 24.81 -3.89
C PRO A 21 1.49 24.06 -3.10
N VAL A 22 0.38 23.74 -3.77
CA VAL A 22 -0.47 22.65 -3.32
C VAL A 22 0.51 21.49 -3.30
N MET A 23 1.00 21.18 -2.09
CA MET A 23 1.70 19.94 -1.88
C MET A 23 0.69 18.90 -2.34
N ALA A 24 0.97 18.27 -3.47
CA ALA A 24 0.32 17.03 -3.80
C ALA A 24 0.56 16.16 -2.57
N GLU A 25 -0.47 16.00 -1.75
CA GLU A 25 -0.48 14.97 -0.74
C GLU A 25 -0.57 13.69 -1.55
N GLU A 26 0.59 13.20 -2.00
CA GLU A 26 0.71 11.88 -2.58
C GLU A 26 0.34 10.90 -1.46
N THR A 27 -0.96 10.64 -1.38
CA THR A 27 -1.64 9.75 -0.43
C THR A 27 -1.30 8.27 -0.68
N MET A 28 -0.28 8.02 -1.50
CA MET A 28 0.18 6.71 -1.91
C MET A 28 1.66 6.56 -1.54
N LEU A 29 2.03 5.37 -1.06
CA LEU A 29 3.41 5.07 -0.69
C LEU A 29 4.33 5.18 -1.93
N PRO A 30 5.41 5.97 -1.88
CA PRO A 30 6.33 6.11 -3.01
C PRO A 30 7.07 4.79 -3.30
N VAL A 31 7.06 4.39 -4.57
CA VAL A 31 7.77 3.20 -5.08
C VAL A 31 8.74 3.62 -6.17
N HIS A 32 9.97 3.14 -6.08
CA HIS A 32 11.06 3.42 -7.01
C HIS A 32 11.50 2.14 -7.70
N TYR A 33 11.70 2.20 -9.02
CA TYR A 33 12.24 1.09 -9.79
C TYR A 33 13.67 1.41 -10.24
N GLU A 34 14.62 0.57 -9.83
CA GLU A 34 16.01 0.63 -10.26
C GLU A 34 16.21 -0.22 -11.53
N ALA A 35 16.24 0.40 -12.70
CA ALA A 35 16.31 -0.31 -13.97
C ALA A 35 17.57 -1.18 -14.13
N ASP A 36 18.70 -0.76 -13.57
CA ASP A 36 19.99 -1.46 -13.72
C ASP A 36 20.04 -2.75 -12.89
N THR A 37 19.36 -2.78 -11.75
CA THR A 37 19.37 -3.91 -10.80
C THR A 37 18.06 -4.71 -10.83
N GLY A 38 17.00 -4.14 -11.42
CA GLY A 38 15.65 -4.68 -11.40
C GLY A 38 14.93 -4.51 -10.06
N ARG A 39 15.51 -3.80 -9.09
CA ARG A 39 14.94 -3.70 -7.73
C ARG A 39 13.75 -2.76 -7.68
N VAL A 40 12.78 -3.13 -6.85
CA VAL A 40 11.66 -2.28 -6.47
C VAL A 40 11.85 -1.83 -5.03
N LEU A 41 12.18 -0.56 -4.85
CA LEU A 41 12.38 0.04 -3.54
C LEU A 41 11.12 0.78 -3.09
N LEU A 42 10.80 0.64 -1.82
CA LEU A 42 9.63 1.26 -1.19
C LEU A 42 10.07 2.26 -0.13
N GLU A 43 9.50 3.46 -0.16
CA GLU A 43 9.67 4.43 0.91
C GLU A 43 8.67 4.22 2.04
N VAL A 44 9.18 4.13 3.26
CA VAL A 44 8.39 3.97 4.48
C VAL A 44 8.67 5.15 5.42
N ARG A 45 7.64 5.95 5.71
CA ARG A 45 7.73 7.16 6.56
C ARG A 45 6.97 7.00 7.87
N ASP A 46 5.72 6.57 7.78
CA ASP A 46 4.78 6.53 8.90
C ASP A 46 4.72 5.13 9.53
N LEU A 47 5.71 4.84 10.38
CA LEU A 47 5.73 3.59 11.15
C LEU A 47 4.60 3.58 12.18
N ASP A 48 4.05 2.38 12.43
CA ASP A 48 2.97 2.13 13.38
C ASP A 48 1.63 2.85 13.07
N GLU A 49 1.53 3.53 11.93
CA GLU A 49 0.30 4.12 11.42
C GLU A 49 -0.47 3.13 10.52
N PRO A 50 -1.81 3.01 10.69
CA PRO A 50 -2.66 2.21 9.81
C PRO A 50 -2.73 2.73 8.39
N LEU A 51 -2.54 1.83 7.44
CA LEU A 51 -2.68 2.04 6.00
C LEU A 51 -3.69 1.04 5.45
N ILE A 52 -4.44 1.44 4.43
CA ILE A 52 -5.32 0.50 3.71
C ILE A 52 -4.45 -0.29 2.74
N TYR A 53 -4.46 -1.61 2.87
CA TYR A 53 -3.87 -2.54 1.91
C TYR A 53 -4.96 -3.28 1.17
N THR A 54 -4.90 -3.18 -0.16
CA THR A 54 -5.74 -3.95 -1.07
C THR A 54 -4.90 -4.44 -2.23
N ASN A 55 -5.15 -5.66 -2.69
CA ASN A 55 -4.64 -6.16 -3.95
C ASN A 55 -5.80 -6.55 -4.86
N ASN A 56 -5.62 -6.39 -6.17
CA ASN A 56 -6.59 -6.79 -7.19
C ASN A 56 -5.89 -7.59 -8.31
N LEU A 57 -6.62 -8.52 -8.93
CA LEU A 57 -6.12 -9.21 -10.11
C LEU A 57 -6.23 -8.30 -11.32
N ALA A 58 -5.10 -7.86 -11.87
CA ALA A 58 -5.09 -7.02 -13.07
C ALA A 58 -5.66 -7.75 -14.31
N ALA A 59 -5.44 -9.07 -14.38
CA ALA A 59 -5.93 -9.97 -15.43
C ALA A 59 -6.55 -11.22 -14.81
N GLY A 60 -7.54 -11.79 -15.49
CA GLY A 60 -8.12 -13.07 -15.10
C GLY A 60 -7.44 -14.25 -15.81
N LEU A 61 -7.59 -15.46 -15.28
CA LEU A 61 -7.07 -16.68 -15.93
C LEU A 61 -7.83 -17.07 -17.21
N GLY A 62 -9.06 -16.57 -17.39
CA GLY A 62 -9.86 -16.88 -18.58
C GLY A 62 -10.34 -18.33 -18.65
N THR A 63 -10.52 -19.00 -17.51
CA THR A 63 -11.04 -20.38 -17.42
C THR A 63 -12.40 -20.39 -16.74
N SER A 64 -13.21 -21.42 -16.98
CA SER A 64 -14.43 -21.69 -16.19
C SER A 64 -14.12 -22.33 -14.82
N GLY A 65 -12.84 -22.52 -14.50
CA GLY A 65 -12.34 -23.10 -13.24
C GLY A 65 -12.27 -22.07 -12.10
N PRO A 66 -11.32 -22.17 -11.15
CA PRO A 66 -11.34 -21.40 -9.91
C PRO A 66 -11.47 -19.90 -10.22
N LEU A 67 -12.34 -19.20 -9.47
CA LEU A 67 -12.59 -17.77 -9.65
C LEU A 67 -11.28 -16.99 -9.43
N LEU A 68 -10.67 -16.64 -10.56
CA LEU A 68 -9.50 -15.80 -10.74
C LEU A 68 -9.83 -14.86 -11.90
N ASP A 69 -10.84 -14.03 -11.64
CA ASP A 69 -11.41 -13.11 -12.60
C ASP A 69 -10.68 -11.76 -12.57
N ARG A 70 -10.70 -11.08 -13.72
CA ARG A 70 -10.14 -9.74 -13.83
C ARG A 70 -10.84 -8.79 -12.86
N GLY A 71 -10.07 -8.06 -12.08
CA GLY A 71 -10.56 -7.09 -11.10
C GLY A 71 -11.05 -7.73 -9.81
N GLN A 72 -10.90 -9.05 -9.63
CA GLN A 72 -11.20 -9.70 -8.37
C GLN A 72 -10.33 -9.12 -7.26
N MET A 73 -10.99 -8.67 -6.19
CA MET A 73 -10.35 -8.19 -4.98
C MET A 73 -9.77 -9.37 -4.20
N GLY A 74 -8.57 -9.18 -3.66
CA GLY A 74 -7.89 -10.15 -2.82
C GLY A 74 -8.03 -9.81 -1.35
N HIS A 75 -6.90 -9.67 -0.69
CA HIS A 75 -6.82 -9.27 0.70
C HIS A 75 -7.13 -7.78 0.83
N GLU A 76 -8.11 -7.44 1.66
CA GLU A 76 -8.48 -6.07 2.03
C GLU A 76 -8.36 -5.93 3.54
N THR A 77 -7.31 -5.26 4.02
CA THR A 77 -7.08 -5.11 5.47
C THR A 77 -6.37 -3.81 5.80
N LEU A 78 -6.36 -3.47 7.09
CA LEU A 78 -5.48 -2.45 7.63
C LEU A 78 -4.13 -3.07 7.94
N VAL A 79 -3.07 -2.43 7.43
CA VAL A 79 -1.69 -2.83 7.68
C VAL A 79 -0.91 -1.70 8.30
N ARG A 80 0.18 -2.02 9.00
CA ARG A 80 1.16 -1.03 9.48
C ARG A 80 2.56 -1.51 9.20
N PHE A 81 3.45 -0.54 8.95
CA PHE A 81 4.87 -0.82 8.98
C PHE A 81 5.38 -0.84 10.41
N LYS A 82 6.04 -1.94 10.82
CA LYS A 82 6.72 -2.04 12.11
C LYS A 82 8.20 -2.30 11.92
N ARG A 83 9.05 -1.41 12.44
CA ARG A 83 10.49 -1.66 12.45
C ARG A 83 10.86 -2.72 13.49
N ARG A 84 11.68 -3.68 13.08
CA ARG A 84 12.28 -4.72 13.92
C ARG A 84 13.74 -4.92 13.50
N GLY A 85 14.66 -4.30 14.24
CA GLY A 85 16.08 -4.33 13.94
C GLY A 85 16.42 -3.67 12.60
N ASN A 86 17.06 -4.43 11.71
CA ASN A 86 17.41 -4.03 10.34
C ASN A 86 16.31 -4.31 9.31
N ARG A 87 15.11 -4.67 9.76
CA ARG A 87 13.97 -4.95 8.89
C ARG A 87 12.76 -4.08 9.22
N VAL A 88 11.91 -3.90 8.21
CA VAL A 88 10.56 -3.35 8.36
C VAL A 88 9.56 -4.45 8.04
N LEU A 89 8.60 -4.67 8.93
CA LEU A 89 7.54 -5.65 8.75
C LEU A 89 6.28 -4.96 8.24
N LEU A 90 5.59 -5.55 7.26
CA LEU A 90 4.20 -5.22 6.95
C LEU A 90 3.31 -6.11 7.80
N VAL A 91 2.61 -5.52 8.77
CA VAL A 91 1.81 -6.26 9.75
C VAL A 91 0.33 -5.97 9.52
N ASP A 92 -0.47 -7.03 9.40
CA ASP A 92 -1.93 -6.99 9.32
C ASP A 92 -2.53 -6.84 10.73
N ASP A 93 -3.41 -5.87 10.92
CA ASP A 93 -3.92 -5.45 12.23
C ASP A 93 -4.95 -6.39 12.86
N ASN A 94 -5.42 -7.42 12.16
CA ASN A 94 -6.49 -8.32 12.61
C ASN A 94 -7.70 -7.54 13.15
N THR A 95 -8.47 -6.95 12.23
CA THR A 95 -9.64 -6.13 12.58
C THR A 95 -10.83 -6.92 13.10
N ASP A 96 -10.80 -8.25 13.00
CA ASP A 96 -11.88 -9.14 13.46
C ASP A 96 -11.99 -9.20 14.99
N HIS A 97 -10.87 -8.97 15.69
CA HIS A 97 -10.79 -9.06 17.14
C HIS A 97 -10.19 -7.78 17.74
N ARG A 98 -11.06 -6.81 18.07
CA ARG A 98 -10.68 -5.54 18.71
C ARG A 98 -11.45 -5.27 19.99
N ALA A 99 -10.78 -4.73 20.99
CA ALA A 99 -11.44 -4.19 22.18
C ALA A 99 -11.93 -2.76 21.88
N LEU A 100 -13.19 -2.47 22.22
CA LEU A 100 -13.78 -1.13 22.10
C LEU A 100 -13.73 -0.41 23.45
N GLY A 101 -13.59 0.92 23.41
CA GLY A 101 -13.52 1.78 24.59
C GLY A 101 -12.12 1.98 25.16
N ASP A 102 -12.02 2.71 26.27
CA ASP A 102 -10.77 3.34 26.73
C ASP A 102 -9.98 2.50 27.76
N ASN A 103 -10.25 1.19 27.85
CA ASN A 103 -9.56 0.31 28.79
C ASN A 103 -8.31 -0.31 28.15
N GLU A 104 -7.14 0.28 28.43
CA GLU A 104 -5.86 -0.20 27.90
C GLU A 104 -5.53 -1.65 28.27
N GLN A 105 -5.89 -2.11 29.48
CA GLN A 105 -5.64 -3.48 29.90
C GLN A 105 -6.44 -4.47 29.05
N LEU A 106 -7.70 -4.15 28.76
CA LEU A 106 -8.54 -4.97 27.91
C LEU A 106 -8.02 -4.98 26.47
N GLN A 107 -7.65 -3.83 25.93
CA GLN A 107 -7.05 -3.72 24.59
C GLN A 107 -5.79 -4.59 24.46
N ARG A 108 -4.85 -4.49 25.41
CA ARG A 108 -3.65 -5.33 25.43
C ARG A 108 -3.98 -6.82 25.56
N SER A 109 -4.96 -7.18 26.38
CA SER A 109 -5.39 -8.58 26.55
C SER A 109 -5.93 -9.16 25.24
N VAL A 110 -6.76 -8.39 24.51
CA VAL A 110 -7.27 -8.79 23.19
C VAL A 110 -6.13 -8.90 22.18
N GLU A 111 -5.25 -7.89 22.07
CA GLU A 111 -4.08 -7.93 21.17
C GLU A 111 -3.15 -9.13 21.43
N GLN A 112 -3.01 -9.56 22.68
CA GLN A 112 -2.19 -10.72 23.06
C GLN A 112 -2.90 -12.05 22.82
N SER A 113 -4.22 -12.07 22.94
CA SER A 113 -5.03 -13.28 22.75
C SER A 113 -5.28 -13.59 21.27
N PHE A 114 -5.30 -12.56 20.42
CA PHE A 114 -5.54 -12.68 18.99
C PHE A 114 -4.33 -12.14 18.22
N PRO A 115 -3.46 -13.02 17.68
CA PRO A 115 -2.24 -12.61 17.02
C PRO A 115 -2.53 -11.85 15.72
N ARG A 116 -1.57 -11.00 15.37
CA ARG A 116 -1.48 -10.31 14.07
C ARG A 116 -0.65 -11.12 13.09
N SER A 117 -0.93 -10.96 11.81
CA SER A 117 -0.17 -11.62 10.74
C SER A 117 0.94 -10.71 10.20
N VAL A 118 2.09 -11.28 9.88
CA VAL A 118 3.15 -10.57 9.14
C VAL A 118 3.00 -10.93 7.67
N LEU A 119 2.64 -9.95 6.84
CA LEU A 119 2.45 -10.14 5.41
C LEU A 119 3.80 -10.16 4.67
N ALA A 120 4.75 -9.32 5.11
CA ALA A 120 6.07 -9.22 4.49
C ALA A 120 7.12 -8.68 5.48
N ALA A 121 8.38 -8.92 5.16
CA ALA A 121 9.52 -8.35 5.87
C ALA A 121 10.54 -7.83 4.86
N PHE A 122 10.86 -6.55 4.93
CA PHE A 122 11.73 -5.85 4.00
C PHE A 122 13.07 -5.54 4.66
N GLU A 123 14.16 -5.69 3.92
CA GLU A 123 15.49 -5.24 4.36
C GLU A 123 15.63 -3.73 4.19
N ILE A 124 16.12 -3.05 5.23
CA ILE A 124 16.38 -1.62 5.19
C ILE A 124 17.68 -1.39 4.40
N GLN A 125 17.57 -0.76 3.24
CA GLN A 125 18.71 -0.36 2.41
C GLN A 125 19.29 0.98 2.88
N GLU A 126 18.40 1.90 3.28
CA GLU A 126 18.80 3.23 3.70
C GLU A 126 17.81 3.80 4.73
N ALA A 127 18.31 4.66 5.63
CA ALA A 127 17.50 5.42 6.58
C ALA A 127 17.98 6.87 6.63
N ARG A 128 17.12 7.82 6.22
CA ARG A 128 17.42 9.26 6.25
C ARG A 128 16.20 10.06 6.64
N ASN A 129 16.40 11.03 7.54
CA ASN A 129 15.38 12.02 7.92
C ASN A 129 14.02 11.39 8.33
N GLY A 130 14.03 10.23 8.99
CA GLY A 130 12.80 9.53 9.38
C GLY A 130 12.15 8.68 8.29
N THR A 131 12.66 8.74 7.05
CA THR A 131 12.27 7.86 5.95
C THR A 131 13.20 6.64 5.87
N LEU A 132 12.61 5.46 5.70
CA LEU A 132 13.31 4.21 5.43
C LEU A 132 13.11 3.85 3.96
N MET A 133 14.19 3.52 3.27
CA MET A 133 14.13 2.87 1.97
C MET A 133 14.31 1.38 2.17
N VAL A 134 13.34 0.60 1.71
CA VAL A 134 13.36 -0.86 1.87
C VAL A 134 13.29 -1.56 0.54
N ASP A 135 13.97 -2.70 0.41
CA ASP A 135 13.84 -3.55 -0.77
C ASP A 135 12.55 -4.36 -0.67
N ALA A 136 11.60 -4.08 -1.59
CA ALA A 136 10.28 -4.71 -1.65
C ALA A 136 10.13 -5.61 -2.88
N THR A 137 11.21 -5.90 -3.61
CA THR A 137 11.19 -6.65 -4.87
C THR A 137 10.48 -7.99 -4.71
N ASP A 138 10.91 -8.81 -3.75
CA ASP A 138 10.32 -10.14 -3.50
C ASP A 138 8.83 -10.08 -3.14
N PHE A 139 8.40 -9.00 -2.48
CA PHE A 139 6.99 -8.82 -2.12
C PHE A 139 6.13 -8.54 -3.36
N PHE A 140 6.57 -7.64 -4.24
CA PHE A 140 5.85 -7.35 -5.49
C PHE A 140 5.84 -8.52 -6.47
N LEU A 141 6.84 -9.40 -6.40
CA LEU A 141 6.92 -10.62 -7.22
C LEU A 141 6.22 -11.84 -6.59
N SER A 142 5.75 -11.71 -5.34
CA SER A 142 5.14 -12.83 -4.63
C SER A 142 3.71 -13.15 -5.11
N ASP A 143 3.30 -14.40 -4.93
CA ASP A 143 1.92 -14.85 -5.22
C ASP A 143 0.96 -14.44 -4.08
N VAL A 144 0.74 -13.13 -3.93
CA VAL A 144 -0.14 -12.55 -2.91
C VAL A 144 -1.60 -12.97 -3.06
N PHE A 145 -1.99 -13.53 -4.21
CA PHE A 145 -3.34 -14.01 -4.50
C PHE A 145 -3.52 -15.51 -4.25
N ASP A 146 -2.43 -16.22 -3.92
CA ASP A 146 -2.40 -17.67 -3.75
C ASP A 146 -2.90 -18.42 -5.01
N ILE A 147 -2.61 -17.84 -6.19
CA ILE A 147 -3.00 -18.36 -7.51
C ILE A 147 -2.49 -19.79 -7.67
N ALA A 148 -1.24 -20.05 -7.29
CA ALA A 148 -0.63 -21.36 -7.46
C ALA A 148 -1.37 -22.44 -6.68
N GLN A 149 -1.77 -22.14 -5.43
CA GLN A 149 -2.52 -23.08 -4.62
C GLN A 149 -3.96 -23.24 -5.12
N ARG A 150 -4.62 -22.17 -5.56
CA ARG A 150 -5.97 -22.22 -6.17
C ARG A 150 -5.98 -23.07 -7.44
N MET A 151 -4.94 -22.98 -8.27
CA MET A 151 -4.82 -23.84 -9.45
C MET A 151 -4.61 -25.30 -9.09
N ARG A 152 -3.80 -25.59 -8.06
CA ARG A 152 -3.59 -26.95 -7.55
C ARG A 152 -4.87 -27.56 -7.00
N SER A 153 -5.63 -26.81 -6.20
CA SER A 153 -6.89 -27.27 -5.61
C SER A 153 -7.97 -27.52 -6.67
N ALA A 154 -7.93 -26.76 -7.77
CA ALA A 154 -8.82 -26.95 -8.91
C ALA A 154 -8.33 -28.00 -9.94
N ASN A 155 -7.23 -28.71 -9.66
CA ASN A 155 -6.62 -29.68 -10.59
C ASN A 155 -6.26 -29.09 -11.97
N LEU A 156 -5.95 -27.80 -12.05
CA LEU A 156 -5.56 -27.12 -13.30
C LEU A 156 -4.04 -27.11 -13.53
N GLY A 157 -3.31 -27.94 -12.80
CA GLY A 157 -1.85 -28.05 -12.87
C GLY A 157 -1.17 -27.64 -11.58
N ARG A 158 0.16 -27.58 -11.63
CA ARG A 158 1.02 -27.25 -10.49
C ARG A 158 1.98 -26.12 -10.87
N PRO A 159 1.47 -24.91 -11.07
CA PRO A 159 2.35 -23.77 -11.32
C PRO A 159 3.25 -23.52 -10.11
N SER A 160 4.41 -22.96 -10.42
CA SER A 160 5.40 -22.45 -9.47
C SER A 160 5.79 -21.05 -9.91
N LEU A 161 6.07 -20.18 -8.94
CA LEU A 161 6.76 -18.93 -9.22
C LEU A 161 8.14 -19.24 -9.80
N ASP A 162 8.51 -18.47 -10.81
CA ASP A 162 9.82 -18.53 -11.45
C ASP A 162 10.49 -17.17 -11.24
N THR A 163 11.47 -17.14 -10.35
CA THR A 163 12.16 -15.92 -9.93
C THR A 163 13.01 -15.30 -11.04
N GLU A 164 13.37 -16.06 -12.09
CA GLU A 164 14.13 -15.49 -13.22
C GLU A 164 13.22 -14.81 -14.25
N ARG A 165 11.91 -15.04 -14.17
CA ARG A 165 10.91 -14.56 -15.14
C ARG A 165 9.86 -13.63 -14.54
N SER A 166 9.89 -13.46 -13.23
CA SER A 166 8.95 -12.61 -12.48
C SER A 166 9.59 -11.27 -12.20
#